data_AF-A0A9Q8YX73-F1
#
_entry.id   AF-A0A9Q8YX73-F1
#
_cell.length_a   1.000
_cell.length_b   1.000
_cell.length_c   1.000
_cell.angle_alpha   90.00
_cell.angle_beta   90.00
_cell.angle_gamma   90.00
#
_symmetry.space_group_name_H-M   'P 1'
#
loop_
_entity.id
_entity.type
_entity.pdbx_description
1 polymer ?
#
loop_
_entity_poly.entity_id
_entity_poly.type
_entity_poly.pdbx_seq_one_letter_code
_entity_poly.pdbx_strand_id
1 'polypeptide(L)'
;MFGPLYHLSHISEDGTSKDRPFYDVGSALTGLDENINNVNSRLTHVTNEFTQKIDGVSKDSLLWSNDEQAFIVQHGEGKTNSKIKSLPMETFLLTQWMQ
;
A
#
# COMPACT_ATOMS: atom_id res chain seq x y z
N MET A 1 3.38 -51.03 4.23
CA MET A 1 3.39 -50.14 3.06
C MET A 1 3.28 -48.72 3.60
N PHE A 2 4.32 -47.90 3.49
CA PHE A 2 4.21 -46.48 3.86
C PHE A 2 3.39 -45.80 2.77
N GLY A 3 2.39 -45.01 3.17
CA GLY A 3 1.61 -44.19 2.24
C GLY A 3 2.48 -43.10 1.59
N PRO A 4 1.93 -42.36 0.61
CA PRO A 4 2.65 -41.23 0.03
C PRO A 4 3.00 -40.19 1.10
N LEU A 5 4.20 -39.62 0.99
CA LEU A 5 4.65 -38.47 1.75
C LEU A 5 4.36 -37.21 0.94
N TYR A 6 3.65 -36.25 1.53
CA TYR A 6 3.29 -34.98 0.90
C TYR A 6 4.10 -33.85 1.52
N HIS A 7 4.84 -33.12 0.70
CA HIS A 7 5.53 -31.91 1.11
C HIS A 7 4.71 -30.69 0.69
N LEU A 8 4.25 -29.91 1.67
CA LEU A 8 3.54 -28.66 1.42
C LEU A 8 4.31 -27.51 2.07
N SER A 9 4.30 -26.35 1.41
CA SER A 9 4.71 -25.10 2.04
C SER A 9 3.68 -24.70 3.08
N HIS A 10 4.07 -24.58 4.36
CA HIS A 10 3.27 -23.90 5.37
C HIS A 10 3.54 -22.39 5.31
N ILE A 11 2.49 -21.62 5.06
CA ILE A 11 2.52 -20.17 4.99
C ILE A 11 2.02 -19.61 6.32
N SER A 12 2.86 -18.88 7.04
CA SER A 12 2.46 -18.19 8.27
C SER A 12 1.71 -16.89 7.99
N GLU A 13 1.13 -16.29 9.02
CA GLU A 13 0.34 -15.05 8.93
C GLU A 13 1.14 -13.87 8.35
N ASP A 14 2.45 -13.82 8.59
CA ASP A 14 3.37 -12.80 8.03
C ASP A 14 3.72 -13.05 6.55
N GLY A 15 3.32 -14.20 5.99
CA GLY A 15 3.58 -14.62 4.62
C GLY A 15 4.92 -15.31 4.41
N THR A 16 5.67 -15.65 5.48
CA THR A 16 6.84 -16.52 5.34
C THR A 16 6.42 -17.97 5.09
N SER A 17 7.24 -18.71 4.35
CA SER A 17 6.95 -20.08 3.94
C SER A 17 8.01 -21.05 4.45
N LYS A 18 7.59 -22.22 4.94
CA LYS A 18 8.47 -23.32 5.38
C LYS A 18 7.95 -24.66 4.87
N ASP A 19 8.85 -25.57 4.49
CA ASP A 19 8.45 -26.93 4.15
C ASP A 19 7.84 -27.65 5.36
N ARG A 20 6.72 -28.34 5.14
CA ARG A 20 6.02 -29.14 6.15
C ARG A 20 5.62 -30.49 5.53
N PRO A 21 6.16 -31.62 6.03
CA PRO A 21 5.79 -32.95 5.57
C PRO A 21 4.49 -33.45 6.20
N PHE A 22 3.70 -34.19 5.43
CA PHE A 22 2.46 -34.86 5.85
C PHE A 22 2.46 -36.32 5.38
N TYR A 23 2.03 -37.24 6.24
CA TYR A 23 2.12 -38.69 6.02
C TYR A 23 0.84 -39.33 5.48
N ASP A 24 -0.22 -38.53 5.35
CA ASP A 24 -1.50 -38.96 4.80
C ASP A 24 -2.19 -37.80 4.07
N VAL A 25 -3.12 -38.15 3.18
CA VAL A 25 -3.84 -37.18 2.34
C VAL A 25 -4.75 -36.26 3.16
N GLY A 26 -5.36 -36.75 4.24
CA GLY A 26 -6.26 -35.96 5.08
C GLY A 26 -5.52 -34.82 5.76
N SER A 27 -4.40 -35.14 6.43
CA SER A 27 -3.56 -34.14 7.08
C SER A 27 -2.97 -33.13 6.08
N ALA A 28 -2.57 -33.59 4.88
CA ALA A 28 -2.10 -32.71 3.83
C ALA A 28 -3.18 -31.72 3.35
N LEU A 29 -4.43 -32.17 3.18
CA LEU A 29 -5.54 -31.31 2.80
C LEU A 29 -5.90 -30.31 3.91
N THR A 30 -5.84 -30.70 5.18
CA THR A 30 -5.99 -29.76 6.31
C THR A 30 -4.90 -28.70 6.29
N GLY A 31 -3.64 -29.09 6.05
CA GLY A 31 -2.52 -28.14 5.93
C GLY A 31 -2.69 -27.17 4.75
N LEU A 32 -3.27 -27.63 3.63
CA LEU A 32 -3.60 -26.77 2.51
C LEU A 32 -4.72 -25.78 2.83
N ASP A 33 -5.76 -26.21 3.56
CA ASP A 33 -6.85 -25.34 4.02
C ASP A 33 -6.34 -24.25 4.96
N GLU A 34 -5.47 -24.58 5.91
CA GLU A 34 -4.77 -23.61 6.76
C GLU A 34 -4.04 -22.54 5.93
N ASN A 35 -3.28 -22.96 4.91
CA ASN A 35 -2.56 -22.04 4.05
C ASN A 35 -3.49 -21.11 3.26
N ILE A 36 -4.58 -21.64 2.72
CA ILE A 36 -5.56 -20.83 1.97
C ILE A 36 -6.17 -19.76 2.88
N ASN A 37 -6.52 -20.12 4.11
CA ASN A 37 -7.04 -19.17 5.10
C ASN A 37 -6.02 -18.09 5.48
N ASN A 38 -4.75 -18.48 5.68
CA ASN A 38 -3.67 -17.54 5.99
C ASN A 38 -3.42 -16.57 4.82
N VAL A 39 -3.38 -17.08 3.59
CA VAL A 39 -3.21 -16.26 2.39
C VAL A 39 -4.38 -15.29 2.21
N ASN A 40 -5.62 -15.75 2.40
CA ASN A 40 -6.81 -14.90 2.29
C ASN A 40 -6.82 -13.77 3.33
N SER A 41 -6.45 -14.08 4.57
CA SER A 41 -6.33 -13.11 5.66
C SER A 41 -5.25 -12.06 5.35
N ARG A 42 -4.08 -12.51 4.89
CA ARG A 42 -2.99 -11.62 4.50
C ARG A 42 -3.35 -10.74 3.31
N LEU A 43 -4.03 -11.27 2.29
CA LEU A 43 -4.50 -10.48 1.15
C LEU A 43 -5.46 -9.37 1.61
N THR A 44 -6.39 -9.69 2.52
CA THR A 44 -7.30 -8.71 3.12
C THR A 44 -6.52 -7.62 3.86
N HIS A 45 -5.55 -8.01 4.69
CA HIS A 45 -4.73 -7.07 5.44
C HIS A 45 -3.92 -6.14 4.53
N VAL A 46 -3.17 -6.69 3.57
CA VAL A 46 -2.36 -5.92 2.61
C VAL A 46 -3.24 -4.98 1.78
N THR A 47 -4.42 -5.43 1.36
CA THR A 47 -5.38 -4.58 0.63
C THR A 47 -5.83 -3.41 1.49
N ASN A 48 -6.19 -3.65 2.75
CA ASN A 48 -6.60 -2.59 3.67
C ASN A 48 -5.47 -1.60 3.96
N GLU A 49 -4.25 -2.09 4.22
CA GLU A 49 -3.08 -1.22 4.40
C GLU A 49 -2.81 -0.36 3.17
N PHE A 50 -2.92 -0.95 1.98
CA PHE A 50 -2.73 -0.23 0.72
C PHE A 50 -3.81 0.84 0.51
N THR A 51 -5.08 0.51 0.74
CA THR A 51 -6.19 1.47 0.69
C THR A 51 -5.98 2.62 1.68
N GLN A 52 -5.58 2.33 2.92
CA GLN A 52 -5.29 3.36 3.92
C GLN A 52 -4.13 4.26 3.52
N LYS A 53 -3.05 3.69 2.95
CA LYS A 53 -1.91 4.47 2.44
C LYS A 53 -2.32 5.38 1.27
N ILE A 54 -3.14 4.89 0.33
CA ILE A 54 -3.65 5.71 -0.78
C ILE A 54 -4.54 6.84 -0.29
N ASP A 55 -5.42 6.56 0.68
CA ASP A 55 -6.27 7.58 1.29
C ASP A 55 -5.43 8.65 1.99
N GLY A 56 -4.40 8.26 2.73
CA GLY A 56 -3.42 9.18 3.33
C GLY A 56 -2.70 10.06 2.29
N VAL A 57 -2.18 9.45 1.21
CA VAL A 57 -1.55 10.19 0.10
C VAL A 57 -2.53 11.19 -0.51
N SER A 58 -3.78 10.78 -0.72
CA SER A 58 -4.81 11.64 -1.32
C SER A 58 -5.22 12.79 -0.39
N LYS A 59 -5.14 12.62 0.93
CA LYS A 59 -5.43 13.65 1.94
C LYS A 59 -4.32 14.70 2.06
N ASP A 60 -3.08 14.30 1.86
CA ASP A 60 -1.90 15.15 2.09
C ASP A 60 -1.29 15.74 0.80
N SER A 61 -1.70 15.25 -0.37
CA SER A 61 -1.18 15.73 -1.67
C SER A 61 -1.82 17.04 -2.12
N LEU A 62 -1.06 17.83 -2.89
CA LEU A 62 -1.62 18.90 -3.72
C LEU A 62 -2.30 18.28 -4.94
N LEU A 63 -3.63 18.34 -4.98
CA LEU A 63 -4.44 17.74 -6.04
C LEU A 63 -4.77 18.76 -7.13
N TRP A 64 -4.82 18.31 -8.38
CA TRP A 64 -5.32 19.11 -9.49
C TRP A 64 -6.85 19.22 -9.42
N SER A 65 -7.38 20.44 -9.49
CA SER A 65 -8.80 20.71 -9.67
C SER A 65 -9.08 21.04 -11.13
N ASN A 66 -10.03 20.33 -11.74
CA ASN A 66 -10.46 20.62 -13.10
C ASN A 66 -11.26 21.93 -13.20
N ASP A 67 -11.99 22.29 -12.14
CA ASP A 67 -12.82 23.50 -12.10
C ASP A 67 -11.95 24.76 -11.99
N GLU A 68 -10.89 24.69 -11.16
CA GLU A 68 -9.94 25.80 -10.97
C GLU A 68 -8.80 25.78 -12.00
N GLN A 69 -8.70 24.72 -12.81
CA GLN A 69 -7.59 24.47 -13.74
C GLN A 69 -6.21 24.68 -13.09
N ALA A 70 -6.05 24.22 -11.85
CA ALA A 70 -4.85 24.45 -11.05
C ALA A 70 -4.68 23.38 -9.96
N PHE A 71 -3.47 23.28 -9.41
CA PHE A 71 -3.24 22.58 -8.15
C PHE A 71 -3.83 23.38 -6.99
N ILE A 72 -4.71 22.77 -6.21
CA ILE A 72 -5.37 23.42 -5.07
C ILE A 72 -4.65 23.07 -3.76
N VAL A 73 -4.51 24.08 -2.90
CA VAL A 73 -3.83 23.96 -1.61
C VAL A 73 -4.89 23.94 -0.51
N GLN A 74 -5.61 22.82 -0.41
CA GLN A 74 -6.65 22.60 0.60
C GLN A 74 -6.33 21.35 1.42
N HIS A 75 -6.44 21.44 2.75
CA HIS A 75 -6.08 20.35 3.65
C HIS A 75 -7.08 20.19 4.81
N GLY A 76 -7.17 18.98 5.37
CA GLY A 76 -8.12 18.62 6.43
C GLY A 76 -9.53 18.28 5.92
N GLU A 77 -10.40 17.84 6.84
CA GLU A 77 -11.77 17.40 6.53
C GLU A 77 -12.64 18.50 5.94
N GLY A 78 -12.45 19.75 6.37
CA GLY A 78 -13.17 20.92 5.85
C GLY A 78 -12.58 21.52 4.57
N LYS A 79 -11.52 20.92 4.00
CA LYS A 79 -10.83 21.37 2.78
C LYS A 79 -10.58 22.89 2.74
N THR A 80 -10.01 23.44 3.81
CA THR A 80 -9.74 24.88 3.91
C THR A 80 -8.42 25.25 3.24
N ASN A 81 -8.36 26.47 2.69
CA ASN A 81 -7.15 26.99 2.05
C ASN A 81 -5.97 26.98 3.02
N SER A 82 -4.85 26.43 2.56
CA SER A 82 -3.62 26.24 3.33
C SER A 82 -2.44 26.99 2.71
N LYS A 83 -1.36 27.15 3.48
CA LYS A 83 -0.15 27.86 3.05
C LYS A 83 0.88 26.89 2.48
N ILE A 84 1.52 27.25 1.37
CA ILE A 84 2.78 26.63 0.95
C ILE A 84 3.94 27.36 1.64
N LYS A 85 4.87 26.61 2.25
CA LYS A 85 6.08 27.16 2.89
C LYS A 85 7.33 26.57 2.24
N SER A 86 8.48 27.17 2.54
CA SER A 86 9.80 26.74 2.02
C SER A 86 9.95 26.89 0.50
N LEU A 87 9.25 27.85 -0.09
CA LEU A 87 9.43 28.23 -1.49
C LEU A 87 10.75 29.00 -1.65
N PRO A 88 11.54 28.74 -2.71
CA PRO A 88 12.72 29.54 -3.01
C PRO A 88 12.30 30.97 -3.35
N MET A 89 13.14 31.94 -3.01
CA MET A 89 12.96 33.31 -3.49
C MET A 89 13.20 33.33 -4.99
N GLU A 90 12.24 33.88 -5.73
CA GLU A 90 12.39 34.06 -7.17
C GLU A 90 13.51 35.08 -7.42
N THR A 91 14.58 34.66 -8.10
CA THR A 91 15.62 35.59 -8.55
C THR A 91 15.05 36.37 -9.74
N PHE A 92 14.55 37.57 -9.48
CA PHE A 92 14.24 38.52 -10.54
C PHE A 92 15.57 39.02 -11.11
N LEU A 93 15.99 38.45 -12.25
CA LEU A 93 17.15 38.94 -12.97
C LEU A 93 16.83 40.35 -13.48
N LEU A 94 17.43 41.37 -12.84
CA LEU A 94 17.41 42.75 -13.28
C LEU A 94 18.25 42.93 -14.55
N THR A 95 17.78 42.42 -15.70
CA THR A 95 18.43 42.63 -17.00
C THR A 95 17.69 43.61 -17.92
N GLN A 96 16.78 44.44 -17.40
CA GLN A 96 15.97 45.34 -18.26
C GLN A 96 16.19 46.84 -18.06
N TRP A 97 17.33 47.28 -17.52
CA TRP A 97 17.64 48.71 -17.37
C TRP A 97 19.03 49.13 -17.88
N MET A 98 19.48 48.53 -19.00
CA MET A 98 20.69 48.94 -19.72
C MET A 98 20.41 49.44 -21.15
N GLN A 99 19.27 50.10 -21.39
CA GLN A 99 19.02 50.84 -22.65
C GLN A 99 18.59 52.26 -22.33
#